data_AF-A0A1F4VE83-F1
#
_entry.id   AF-A0A1F4VE83-F1
#
_cell.length_a   1.000
_cell.length_b   1.000
_cell.length_c   1.000
_cell.angle_alpha   90.00
_cell.angle_beta   90.00
_cell.angle_gamma   90.00
#
_symmetry.space_group_name_H-M   'P 1'
#
loop_
_entity.id
_entity.type
_entity.pdbx_description
1 polymer ?
#
loop_
_entity_poly.entity_id
_entity_poly.type
_entity_poly.pdbx_seq_one_letter_code
_entity_poly.pdbx_strand_id
1 'polypeptide(L)' 'MLSFFKEAYYELTKVNWPDKKQTVRLTQYVIGVSLVVGIYVAILDAVFGLGLERFIIR' A
#
# COMPACT_ATOMS: atom_id res chain seq x y z
N MET A 1 -16.78 23.83 21.97
CA MET A 1 -15.65 23.19 21.25
C MET A 1 -15.30 21.83 21.85
N LEU A 2 -15.09 21.70 23.16
CA LEU A 2 -14.82 20.41 23.82
C LEU A 2 -15.96 19.36 23.68
N SER A 3 -17.22 19.80 23.55
CA SER A 3 -18.38 18.93 23.29
C SER A 3 -18.32 18.27 21.90
N PHE A 4 -17.90 19.01 20.87
CA PHE A 4 -17.79 18.52 19.49
C PHE A 4 -16.83 17.33 19.36
N PHE A 5 -15.68 17.38 20.03
CA PHE A 5 -14.73 16.26 20.03
C PHE A 5 -15.28 15.02 20.76
N LYS A 6 -16.10 15.24 21.80
CA LYS A 6 -16.73 14.16 22.56
C LYS A 6 -17.83 13.45 21.76
N GLU A 7 -18.65 14.22 21.03
CA GLU A 7 -19.66 13.69 20.10
C GLU A 7 -19.02 12.97 18.92
N ALA A 8 -17.98 13.56 18.31
CA ALA A 8 -17.24 12.93 17.21
C ALA A 8 -16.59 11.60 17.62
N TYR A 9 -16.02 11.52 18.82
CA TYR A 9 -15.48 10.26 19.35
C TYR A 9 -16.58 9.22 19.58
N TYR A 10 -17.74 9.63 20.08
CA TYR A 10 -18.87 8.73 20.30
C TYR A 10 -19.40 8.14 18.98
N GLU A 11 -19.49 8.95 17.93
CA GLU A 11 -19.86 8.48 16.58
C GLU A 11 -18.83 7.53 15.98
N LEU A 12 -17.53 7.81 16.16
CA LEU A 12 -16.46 6.91 15.72
C LEU A 12 -16.53 5.53 16.39
N THR A 13 -17.01 5.44 17.63
CA THR A 13 -17.21 4.13 18.30
C THR A 13 -18.41 3.35 17.79
N LYS A 14 -19.37 4.00 17.11
CA LYS A 14 -20.50 3.36 16.43
C LYS A 14 -20.12 2.71 15.10
N VAL A 15 -18.95 3.05 14.56
CA VAL A 15 -18.45 2.48 13.31
C VAL A 15 -17.96 1.05 13.58
N ASN A 16 -18.34 0.11 12.71
CA ASN A 16 -17.86 -1.27 12.78
C ASN A 16 -16.38 -1.32 12.37
N TRP A 17 -15.50 -1.17 13.34
CA TRP A 17 -14.07 -1.33 13.13
C TRP A 17 -13.73 -2.79 12.88
N PRO A 18 -12.80 -3.08 11.94
CA PRO A 18 -12.34 -4.42 11.68
C PRO A 18 -11.69 -5.03 12.92
N ASP A 19 -11.91 -6.33 13.14
CA ASP A 19 -11.24 -7.07 14.21
C ASP A 19 -9.72 -7.03 14.02
N LYS A 20 -8.98 -6.97 15.13
CA LYS A 20 -7.51 -6.84 15.12
C LYS A 20 -6.84 -7.93 14.28
N LYS A 21 -7.37 -9.16 14.26
CA LYS A 21 -6.82 -10.25 13.42
C LYS A 21 -7.05 -10.00 11.93
N GLN A 22 -8.20 -9.45 11.56
CA GLN A 22 -8.51 -9.14 10.17
C GLN A 22 -7.60 -8.03 9.64
N THR A 23 -7.38 -6.98 10.44
CA THR A 23 -6.48 -5.88 10.11
C THR A 23 -5.06 -6.39 9.86
N VAL A 24 -4.52 -7.23 10.74
CA VAL A 24 -3.16 -7.77 10.57
C VAL A 24 -3.05 -8.64 9.32
N ARG A 25 -4.02 -9.52 9.09
CA ARG A 25 -4.04 -10.39 7.90
C ARG A 25 -4.11 -9.56 6.60
N LEU A 26 -4.94 -8.52 6.56
CA LEU A 26 -5.04 -7.63 5.40
C LEU A 26 -3.72 -6.88 5.16
N THR A 27 -3.09 -6.35 6.20
CA THR A 27 -1.78 -5.68 6.07
C THR A 27 -0.69 -6.62 5.54
N GLN A 28 -0.69 -7.89 5.95
CA GLN A 28 0.25 -8.88 5.43
C GLN A 28 0.07 -9.11 3.92
N TYR A 29 -1.18 -9.17 3.43
CA TYR A 29 -1.44 -9.26 2.00
C TYR A 29 -0.92 -8.02 1.25
N VAL A 30 -1.16 -6.82 1.79
CA VAL A 30 -0.67 -5.58 1.17
C VAL A 30 0.86 -5.60 1.06
N ILE A 31 1.56 -5.96 2.13
CA ILE A 31 3.03 -6.09 2.12
C ILE A 31 3.49 -7.09 1.06
N GLY A 32 2.84 -8.26 0.99
CA GLY A 32 3.18 -9.29 0.00
C GLY A 32 3.00 -8.81 -1.44
N VAL A 33 1.86 -8.18 -1.74
CA VAL A 33 1.54 -7.66 -3.08
C VAL A 33 2.49 -6.51 -3.45
N SER A 34 2.75 -5.57 -2.54
CA SER A 34 3.68 -4.46 -2.77
C SER A 34 5.09 -4.96 -3.09
N LEU A 35 5.55 -6.02 -2.42
CA LEU A 35 6.87 -6.60 -2.67
C LEU A 35 6.95 -7.24 -4.06
N VAL A 36 5.91 -7.99 -4.46
CA VAL A 36 5.82 -8.61 -5.78
C VAL A 36 5.78 -7.56 -6.89
N VAL A 37 4.94 -6.52 -6.72
CA VAL A 37 4.84 -5.42 -7.70
C VAL A 37 6.15 -4.65 -7.78
N GLY A 38 6.81 -4.38 -6.65
CA GLY A 38 8.12 -3.71 -6.63
C GLY A 38 9.20 -4.48 -7.38
N ILE A 39 9.27 -5.80 -7.19
CA ILE A 39 10.19 -6.67 -7.94
C ILE A 39 9.85 -6.66 -9.44
N TYR A 40 8.57 -6.74 -9.78
CA TYR A 40 8.12 -6.72 -11.16
C TYR A 40 8.54 -5.43 -11.88
N VAL A 41 8.31 -4.28 -11.26
CA VAL A 41 8.73 -2.97 -11.81
C VAL A 41 10.25 -2.90 -11.92
N ALA A 42 10.99 -3.31 -10.90
CA ALA A 42 12.46 -3.30 -10.93
C ALA A 42 13.04 -4.15 -12.07
N ILE A 43 12.46 -5.32 -12.35
CA ILE A 43 12.88 -6.17 -13.47
C ILE A 43 12.58 -5.47 -14.80
N LEU A 44 11.39 -4.90 -14.95
CA LEU A 44 11.02 -4.17 -16.16
C LEU A 44 11.97 -2.99 -16.41
N ASP A 45 12.24 -2.18 -15.40
CA ASP A 45 13.15 -1.03 -15.50
C ASP A 45 14.56 -1.46 -15.91
N ALA A 46 15.06 -2.58 -15.37
CA ALA A 46 16.36 -3.13 -15.76
C ALA A 46 16.38 -3.59 -17.23
N VAL A 47 15.31 -4.26 -17.68
CA VAL A 47 15.19 -4.72 -19.07
C VAL A 47 15.07 -3.53 -20.04
N PHE A 48 14.25 -2.54 -19.71
CA PHE A 48 14.11 -1.34 -20.54
C PHE A 48 15.39 -0.50 -20.56
N GLY A 49 16.08 -0.35 -19.43
CA GLY A 49 17.36 0.37 -19.37
C GLY A 49 18.44 -0.26 -20.24
N LEU A 50 18.64 -1.58 -20.13
CA LEU A 50 19.61 -2.31 -20.96
C LEU A 50 19.22 -2.32 -22.45
N GLY A 51 17.92 -2.39 -22.74
CA GLY A 51 17.39 -2.32 -24.10
C GLY A 51 17.60 -0.95 -24.75
N LEU A 52 17.35 0.13 -24.01
CA LEU A 52 17.54 1.50 -24.48
C LEU A 52 19.01 1.81 -24.72
N GLU A 53 19.92 1.50 -23.80
CA GLU A 53 21.35 1.75 -23.99
C GLU A 53 21.87 1.12 -25.28
N ARG A 54 21.41 -0.09 -25.60
CA ARG A 54 21.83 -0.81 -26.79
C ARG A 54 21.25 -0.27 -28.10
N PHE A 55 20.09 0.40 -28.04
CA PHE A 55 19.40 0.93 -29.22
C PHE A 55 19.72 2.42 -29.48
N ILE A 56 20.07 3.20 -28.45
CA ILE A 56 20.35 4.65 -28.56
C ILE A 56 21.83 4.97 -28.78
N ILE A 57 22.76 4.11 -28.31
CA ILE A 57 24.22 4.32 -28.48
C ILE A 57 24.73 3.70 -29.80
N ARG A 58 23.84 3.40 -30.76
CA ARG A 58 24.20 2.95 -32.10
C ARG A 58 23.65 3.86 -33.18
#